data_AF-A0A2V9BVV8-F1
#
_entry.id   AF-A0A2V9BVV8-F1
#
_cell.length_a   1.000
_cell.length_b   1.000
_cell.length_c   1.000
_cell.angle_alpha   90.00
_cell.angle_beta   90.00
_cell.angle_gamma   90.00
#
_symmetry.space_group_name_H-M   'P 1'
#
loop_
_entity.id
_entity.type
_entity.pdbx_description
1 polymer ?
#
loop_
_entity_poly.entity_id
_entity_poly.type
_entity_poly.pdbx_seq_one_letter_code
_entity_poly.pdbx_strand_id
1 'polypeptide(L)'
;MFEERNEVSPVTEGTPRWLAGAVVVLAAVSLLALGIGWNAAHHAKNAEQVVAAQVQILNHNAEALTQRLTQAEEHSAQVQGQLNVVTSRLKLTQSELSSAKRQAKQIKEQYGKQLASVETSLASKASSDDVKNLSGDVSGVKSDLDATKGSLQMARGELGTLIARNHEEIDQLRRMGQRDYFEFTLDRKGSRQKVGNLVVELLKSNPKRNQFTVALYVDDMRLEKK
;
A
#
# COMPACT_ATOMS: atom_id res chain seq x y z
N MET A 1 -126.13 54.69 -87.10
CA MET A 1 -126.45 55.06 -85.72
C MET A 1 -125.12 55.45 -85.08
N PHE A 2 -124.98 56.76 -84.78
CA PHE A 2 -124.19 57.46 -83.75
C PHE A 2 -122.84 56.85 -83.30
N GLU A 3 -121.73 57.55 -83.05
CA GLU A 3 -121.41 58.92 -82.61
C GLU A 3 -119.88 59.02 -82.80
N GLU A 4 -119.33 60.03 -83.47
CA GLU A 4 -118.84 61.31 -82.91
C GLU A 4 -117.92 61.22 -81.68
N ARG A 5 -116.69 61.74 -81.90
CA ARG A 5 -115.83 62.55 -81.01
C ARG A 5 -115.18 61.85 -79.81
N ASN A 6 -113.95 62.17 -79.39
CA ASN A 6 -113.19 63.41 -79.49
C ASN A 6 -111.69 63.13 -79.37
N GLU A 7 -110.90 64.00 -79.98
CA GLU A 7 -109.44 64.09 -79.96
C GLU A 7 -108.85 64.25 -78.55
N VAL A 8 -107.65 63.70 -78.35
CA VAL A 8 -106.56 64.43 -77.66
C VAL A 8 -105.23 64.14 -78.37
N SER A 9 -104.70 65.13 -79.07
CA SER A 9 -103.26 65.39 -79.19
C SER A 9 -103.05 66.77 -78.52
N PRO A 10 -101.86 67.17 -77.99
CA PRO A 10 -100.57 66.89 -78.62
C PRO A 10 -99.27 67.02 -77.74
N VAL A 11 -98.13 66.77 -78.41
CA VAL A 11 -96.76 67.32 -78.26
C VAL A 11 -96.00 67.18 -76.92
N THR A 12 -94.85 66.50 -76.97
CA THR A 12 -93.47 66.96 -76.66
C THR A 12 -92.55 65.73 -76.64
N GLU A 13 -91.33 65.64 -77.18
CA GLU A 13 -90.34 66.59 -77.69
C GLU A 13 -89.37 65.75 -78.53
N GLY A 14 -89.00 66.21 -79.73
CA GLY A 14 -87.94 65.56 -80.51
C GLY A 14 -86.60 65.75 -79.80
N THR A 15 -86.00 64.67 -79.28
CA THR A 15 -84.70 64.72 -78.60
C THR A 15 -83.65 65.35 -79.54
N PRO A 16 -83.04 66.49 -79.18
CA PRO A 16 -82.05 67.15 -80.03
C PRO A 16 -80.85 66.24 -80.30
N ARG A 17 -80.37 66.16 -81.55
CA ARG A 17 -79.26 65.26 -81.93
C ARG A 17 -77.94 65.55 -81.19
N TRP A 18 -77.76 66.76 -80.66
CA TRP A 18 -76.61 67.10 -79.80
C TRP A 18 -76.65 66.37 -78.45
N LEU A 19 -77.85 66.08 -77.95
CA LEU A 19 -78.04 65.33 -76.71
C LEU A 19 -77.52 63.90 -76.85
N ALA A 20 -77.72 63.27 -78.01
CA ALA A 20 -77.16 61.95 -78.31
C ALA A 20 -75.62 61.97 -78.34
N GLY A 21 -75.01 63.03 -78.90
CA GLY A 21 -73.55 63.22 -78.85
C GLY A 21 -73.02 63.43 -77.42
N ALA A 22 -73.72 64.22 -76.62
CA ALA A 22 -73.36 64.47 -75.22
C ALA A 22 -73.43 63.18 -74.37
N VAL A 23 -74.42 62.33 -74.59
CA VAL A 23 -74.55 61.03 -73.92
C VAL A 23 -73.38 60.09 -74.28
N VAL A 24 -72.96 60.07 -75.54
CA VAL A 24 -71.80 59.25 -75.97
C VAL A 24 -70.51 59.73 -75.31
N VAL A 25 -70.29 61.05 -75.23
CA VAL A 25 -69.11 61.61 -74.56
C VAL A 25 -69.14 61.31 -73.06
N LEU A 26 -70.28 61.46 -72.40
CA LEU A 26 -70.43 61.10 -70.98
C LEU A 26 -70.20 59.61 -70.74
N ALA A 27 -70.69 58.74 -71.61
CA ALA A 27 -70.45 57.31 -71.54
C ALA A 27 -68.95 56.98 -71.70
N ALA A 28 -68.26 57.63 -72.64
CA ALA A 28 -66.83 57.46 -72.83
C ALA A 28 -66.02 57.93 -71.60
N VAL A 29 -66.37 59.08 -71.02
CA VAL A 29 -65.74 59.61 -69.80
C VAL A 29 -66.00 58.69 -68.60
N SER A 30 -67.21 58.15 -68.48
CA SER A 30 -67.57 57.19 -67.43
C SER A 30 -66.77 55.89 -67.54
N LEU A 31 -66.59 55.35 -68.75
CA LEU A 31 -65.77 54.16 -68.99
C LEU A 31 -64.29 54.39 -68.67
N LEU A 32 -63.75 55.57 -69.00
CA LEU A 32 -62.38 55.94 -68.64
C LEU A 32 -62.21 56.05 -67.12
N ALA A 33 -63.16 56.67 -66.42
CA ALA A 33 -63.15 56.76 -64.96
C ALA A 33 -63.21 55.38 -64.29
N LEU A 34 -64.05 54.47 -64.82
CA LEU A 34 -64.13 53.09 -64.34
C LEU A 34 -62.84 52.30 -64.61
N GLY A 35 -62.21 52.47 -65.78
CA GLY A 35 -60.94 51.82 -66.11
C GLY A 35 -59.79 52.22 -65.18
N ILE A 36 -59.70 53.51 -64.82
CA ILE A 36 -58.71 54.01 -63.86
C ILE A 36 -58.99 53.47 -62.45
N GLY A 37 -60.27 53.44 -62.04
CA GLY A 37 -60.68 52.87 -60.75
C GLY A 37 -60.38 51.38 -60.63
N TRP A 38 -60.54 50.62 -61.71
CA TRP A 38 -60.26 49.18 -61.74
C TRP A 38 -58.76 48.88 -61.69
N ASN A 39 -57.93 49.71 -62.34
CA ASN A 39 -56.48 49.59 -62.26
C ASN A 39 -55.95 49.87 -60.83
N ALA A 40 -56.46 50.92 -60.19
CA ALA A 40 -56.11 51.25 -58.81
C ALA A 40 -56.55 50.16 -57.81
N ALA A 41 -57.76 49.60 -57.98
CA ALA A 41 -58.26 48.50 -57.16
C ALA A 41 -57.44 47.21 -57.34
N HIS A 42 -56.92 46.95 -58.54
CA HIS A 42 -56.01 45.82 -58.77
C HIS A 42 -54.65 46.03 -58.11
N HIS A 43 -54.16 47.27 -58.01
CA HIS A 43 -52.89 47.57 -57.33
C HIS A 43 -53.01 47.52 -55.79
N ALA A 44 -54.18 47.83 -55.23
CA ALA A 44 -54.43 47.72 -53.79
C ALA A 44 -54.35 46.26 -53.28
N LYS A 45 -54.86 45.28 -54.04
CA LYS A 45 -54.76 43.85 -53.68
C LYS A 45 -53.32 43.34 -53.69
N ASN A 46 -52.52 43.79 -54.66
CA ASN A 46 -51.11 43.44 -54.73
C ASN A 46 -50.32 44.06 -53.56
N ALA A 47 -50.68 45.29 -53.16
CA ALA A 47 -50.07 45.96 -52.01
C ALA A 47 -50.40 45.25 -50.68
N GLU A 48 -51.66 44.81 -50.48
CA GLU A 48 -52.04 44.02 -49.29
C GLU A 48 -51.28 42.69 -49.22
N GLN A 49 -51.10 41.99 -50.34
CA GLN A 49 -50.39 40.72 -50.37
C GLN A 49 -48.90 40.88 -50.04
N VAL A 50 -48.26 41.96 -50.49
CA VAL A 50 -46.87 42.30 -50.13
C VAL A 50 -46.76 42.66 -48.66
N VAL A 51 -47.70 43.44 -48.11
CA VAL A 51 -47.71 43.77 -46.67
C VAL A 51 -47.93 42.52 -45.82
N ALA A 52 -48.86 41.64 -46.21
CA ALA A 52 -49.09 40.37 -45.52
C ALA A 52 -47.84 39.47 -45.54
N ALA A 53 -47.16 39.36 -46.68
CA ALA A 53 -45.89 38.63 -46.78
C ALA A 53 -44.79 39.28 -45.90
N GLN A 54 -44.72 40.61 -45.87
CA GLN A 54 -43.77 41.34 -45.03
C GLN A 54 -44.01 41.09 -43.54
N VAL A 55 -45.28 41.09 -43.09
CA VAL A 55 -45.66 40.78 -41.70
C VAL A 55 -45.31 39.34 -41.35
N GLN A 56 -45.54 38.38 -42.25
CA GLN A 56 -45.14 36.99 -42.03
C GLN A 56 -43.62 36.84 -41.87
N ILE A 57 -42.84 37.53 -42.71
CA ILE A 57 -41.37 37.54 -42.60
C ILE A 57 -40.92 38.17 -41.28
N LEU A 58 -41.55 39.28 -40.86
CA LEU A 58 -41.23 39.93 -39.59
C LEU A 58 -41.54 39.02 -38.40
N ASN A 59 -42.68 38.32 -38.41
CA ASN A 59 -43.03 37.36 -37.37
C ASN A 59 -42.03 36.20 -37.31
N HIS A 60 -41.64 35.65 -38.46
CA HIS A 60 -40.65 34.57 -38.51
C HIS A 60 -39.28 35.01 -38.01
N ASN A 61 -38.86 36.24 -38.34
CA ASN A 61 -37.62 36.82 -37.84
C ASN A 61 -37.69 37.04 -36.32
N ALA A 62 -38.82 37.52 -35.80
CA ALA A 62 -39.03 37.70 -34.37
C ALA A 62 -38.93 36.36 -33.62
N GLU A 63 -39.58 35.31 -34.12
CA GLU A 63 -39.48 33.95 -33.56
C GLU A 63 -38.04 33.42 -33.57
N ALA A 64 -37.31 33.59 -34.68
CA ALA A 64 -35.91 33.19 -34.78
C ALA A 64 -35.01 33.97 -33.81
N LEU A 65 -35.27 35.26 -33.60
CA LEU A 65 -34.58 36.09 -32.61
C LEU A 65 -34.87 35.61 -31.18
N THR A 66 -36.13 35.32 -30.87
CA THR A 66 -36.52 34.79 -29.55
C THR A 66 -35.87 33.44 -29.28
N GLN A 67 -35.84 32.54 -30.27
CA GLN A 67 -35.17 31.24 -30.14
C GLN A 67 -33.65 31.36 -29.94
N ARG A 68 -33.01 32.34 -30.59
CA ARG A 68 -31.58 32.62 -30.35
C ARG A 68 -31.33 33.21 -28.96
N LEU A 69 -32.23 34.06 -28.46
CA LEU A 69 -32.12 34.60 -27.10
C LEU A 69 -32.26 33.49 -26.06
N THR A 70 -33.25 32.59 -26.19
CA THR A 70 -33.40 31.48 -25.25
C THR A 70 -32.20 30.53 -25.31
N GLN A 71 -31.67 30.23 -26.50
CA GLN A 71 -30.42 29.45 -26.63
C GLN A 71 -29.21 30.16 -26.02
N ALA A 72 -29.09 31.48 -26.18
CA ALA A 72 -28.01 32.25 -25.59
C ALA A 72 -28.10 32.29 -24.05
N GLU A 73 -29.31 32.43 -23.51
CA GLU A 73 -29.58 32.36 -22.07
C GLU A 73 -29.26 30.97 -21.51
N GLU A 74 -29.70 29.90 -22.19
CA GLU A 74 -29.40 28.52 -21.80
C GLU A 74 -27.88 28.23 -21.84
N HIS A 75 -27.20 28.68 -22.90
CA HIS A 75 -25.74 28.55 -23.00
C HIS A 75 -25.01 29.37 -21.92
N SER A 76 -25.49 30.57 -21.60
CA SER A 76 -24.95 31.37 -20.50
C SER A 76 -25.11 30.67 -19.15
N ALA A 77 -26.29 30.10 -18.87
CA ALA A 77 -26.53 29.33 -17.66
C ALA A 77 -25.66 28.07 -17.59
N GLN A 78 -25.47 27.37 -18.71
CA GLN A 78 -24.60 26.21 -18.81
C GLN A 78 -23.13 26.57 -18.56
N VAL A 79 -22.64 27.65 -19.16
CA VAL A 79 -21.27 28.15 -18.94
C VAL A 79 -21.05 28.54 -17.48
N GLN A 80 -22.00 29.24 -16.85
CA GLN A 80 -21.92 29.55 -15.42
C GLN A 80 -21.87 28.29 -14.55
N GLY A 81 -22.68 27.28 -14.87
CA GLY A 81 -22.64 25.97 -14.21
C GLY A 81 -21.27 25.29 -14.34
N GLN A 82 -20.72 25.25 -15.55
CA GLN A 82 -19.39 24.68 -15.81
C GLN A 82 -18.29 25.43 -15.06
N LEU A 83 -18.33 26.78 -15.05
CA LEU A 83 -17.36 27.60 -14.30
C LEU A 83 -17.43 27.34 -12.79
N ASN A 84 -18.61 27.15 -12.23
CA ASN A 84 -18.79 26.81 -10.81
C ASN A 84 -18.22 25.44 -10.46
N VAL A 85 -18.42 24.44 -11.34
CA VAL A 85 -17.85 23.09 -11.16
C VAL A 85 -16.33 23.14 -11.26
N VAL A 86 -15.78 23.84 -12.26
CA VAL A 86 -14.33 24.00 -12.42
C VAL A 86 -13.72 24.72 -11.21
N THR A 87 -14.36 25.79 -10.73
CA THR A 87 -13.93 26.52 -9.52
C THR A 87 -13.95 25.63 -8.28
N SER A 88 -14.99 24.81 -8.12
CA SER A 88 -15.11 23.86 -7.00
C SER A 88 -14.03 22.80 -7.07
N ARG A 89 -13.75 22.24 -8.25
CA ARG A 89 -12.66 21.28 -8.45
C ARG A 89 -11.30 21.89 -8.13
N LEU A 90 -11.01 23.10 -8.60
CA LEU A 90 -9.75 23.79 -8.29
C LEU A 90 -9.58 24.03 -6.78
N LYS A 91 -10.64 24.39 -6.07
CA LYS A 91 -10.62 24.53 -4.59
C LYS A 91 -10.34 23.19 -3.89
N LEU A 92 -10.99 22.11 -4.34
CA LEU A 92 -10.75 20.76 -3.81
C LEU A 92 -9.29 20.34 -4.07
N THR A 93 -8.78 20.51 -5.29
CA THR A 93 -7.39 20.15 -5.63
C THR A 93 -6.36 20.95 -4.82
N GLN A 94 -6.59 22.25 -4.55
CA GLN A 94 -5.73 23.02 -3.65
C GLN A 94 -5.78 22.50 -2.21
N SER A 95 -6.96 22.16 -1.69
CA SER A 95 -7.14 21.61 -0.36
C SER A 95 -6.44 20.25 -0.21
N GLU A 96 -6.61 19.37 -1.21
CA GLU A 96 -5.95 18.08 -1.30
C GLU A 96 -4.43 18.22 -1.37
N LEU A 97 -3.90 19.15 -2.17
CA LEU A 97 -2.47 19.44 -2.24
C LEU A 97 -1.92 19.92 -0.90
N SER A 98 -2.66 20.79 -0.19
CA SER A 98 -2.26 21.26 1.14
C SER A 98 -2.25 20.13 2.18
N SER A 99 -3.24 19.24 2.09
CA SER A 99 -3.38 18.07 2.97
C SER A 99 -2.28 17.06 2.71
N ALA A 100 -1.96 16.78 1.44
CA ALA A 100 -0.85 15.93 1.04
C ALA A 100 0.49 16.48 1.52
N LYS A 101 0.74 17.80 1.40
CA LYS A 101 1.95 18.44 1.95
C LYS A 101 2.03 18.32 3.47
N ARG A 102 0.93 18.50 4.20
CA ARG A 102 0.87 18.33 5.66
C ARG A 102 1.16 16.89 6.07
N GLN A 103 0.52 15.92 5.41
CA GLN A 103 0.76 14.50 5.66
C GLN A 103 2.22 14.12 5.36
N ALA A 104 2.78 14.57 4.25
CA ALA A 104 4.19 14.34 3.91
C ALA A 104 5.15 14.93 4.97
N LYS A 105 4.83 16.11 5.51
CA LYS A 105 5.62 16.73 6.59
C LYS A 105 5.52 15.92 7.91
N GLN A 106 4.31 15.50 8.28
CA GLN A 106 4.10 14.67 9.48
C GLN A 106 4.81 13.32 9.37
N ILE A 107 4.71 12.68 8.21
CA ILE A 107 5.45 11.45 7.89
C ILE A 107 6.94 11.70 8.08
N LYS A 108 7.50 12.74 7.46
CA LYS A 108 8.94 13.06 7.58
C LYS A 108 9.39 13.27 9.03
N GLU A 109 8.60 13.97 9.84
CA GLU A 109 8.89 14.19 11.27
C GLU A 109 8.80 12.90 12.09
N GLN A 110 7.80 12.05 11.83
CA GLN A 110 7.67 10.75 12.49
C GLN A 110 8.82 9.81 12.14
N TYR A 111 9.18 9.71 10.85
CA TYR A 111 10.33 8.92 10.42
C TYR A 111 11.64 9.45 11.02
N GLY A 112 11.83 10.77 11.10
CA GLY A 112 13.00 11.36 11.76
C GLY A 112 13.11 10.99 13.25
N LYS A 113 11.98 11.03 13.98
CA LYS A 113 11.95 10.63 15.40
C LYS A 113 12.18 9.12 15.58
N GLN A 114 11.59 8.28 14.73
CA GLN A 114 11.79 6.84 14.77
C GLN A 114 13.24 6.48 14.42
N LEU A 115 13.84 7.14 13.44
CA LEU A 115 15.22 6.91 13.07
C LEU A 115 16.18 7.30 14.20
N ALA A 116 15.98 8.47 14.82
CA ALA A 116 16.76 8.88 15.99
C ALA A 116 16.58 7.93 17.19
N SER A 117 15.36 7.42 17.41
CA SER A 117 15.06 6.41 18.43
C SER A 117 15.76 5.08 18.14
N VAL A 118 15.78 4.64 16.89
CA VAL A 118 16.46 3.42 16.44
C VAL A 118 17.96 3.58 16.55
N GLU A 119 18.54 4.71 16.14
CA GLU A 119 19.97 5.03 16.35
C GLU A 119 20.34 5.02 17.83
N THR A 120 19.53 5.64 18.69
CA THR A 120 19.75 5.64 20.14
C THR A 120 19.65 4.23 20.73
N SER A 121 18.70 3.42 20.26
CA SER A 121 18.50 2.04 20.71
C SER A 121 19.60 1.10 20.20
N LEU A 122 20.12 1.34 19.00
CA LEU A 122 21.28 0.63 18.45
C LEU A 122 22.55 1.03 19.22
N ALA A 123 22.76 2.31 19.50
CA ALA A 123 23.88 2.77 20.30
C ALA A 123 23.83 2.24 21.74
N SER A 124 22.64 2.09 22.33
CA SER A 124 22.50 1.53 23.68
C SER A 124 22.60 0.00 23.73
N LYS A 125 22.02 -0.72 22.76
CA LYS A 125 22.10 -2.20 22.70
C LYS A 125 23.39 -2.74 22.10
N ALA A 126 24.08 -1.95 21.28
CA ALA A 126 25.44 -2.21 20.84
C ALA A 126 26.44 -1.37 21.65
N SER A 127 26.10 -0.99 22.89
CA SER A 127 27.06 -0.33 23.76
C SER A 127 28.26 -1.25 23.87
N SER A 128 29.43 -0.71 23.50
CA SER A 128 30.71 -1.39 23.58
C SER A 128 30.96 -2.01 24.96
N ASP A 129 30.26 -1.56 25.99
CA ASP A 129 30.34 -2.06 27.37
C ASP A 129 29.78 -3.48 27.51
N ASP A 130 28.64 -3.82 26.88
CA ASP A 130 28.07 -5.18 26.97
C ASP A 130 28.95 -6.19 26.25
N VAL A 131 29.53 -5.80 25.11
CA VAL A 131 30.49 -6.62 24.37
C VAL A 131 31.81 -6.77 25.14
N LYS A 132 32.25 -5.70 25.82
CA LYS A 132 33.46 -5.72 26.65
C LYS A 132 33.28 -6.56 27.92
N ASN A 133 32.11 -6.50 28.55
CA ASN A 133 31.75 -7.34 29.70
C ASN A 133 31.70 -8.81 29.29
N LEU A 134 31.02 -9.14 28.18
CA LEU A 134 30.99 -10.52 27.66
C LEU A 134 32.39 -11.02 27.30
N SER A 135 33.24 -10.19 26.71
CA SER A 135 34.64 -10.53 26.46
C SER A 135 35.43 -10.78 27.74
N GLY A 136 35.14 -10.02 28.80
CA GLY A 136 35.72 -10.21 30.13
C GLY A 136 35.30 -11.53 30.75
N ASP A 137 34.00 -11.84 30.72
CA ASP A 137 33.44 -13.09 31.23
C ASP A 137 34.01 -14.31 30.49
N VAL A 138 34.10 -14.25 29.16
CA VAL A 138 34.70 -15.32 28.34
C VAL A 138 36.19 -15.50 28.67
N SER A 139 36.92 -14.41 28.90
CA SER A 139 38.31 -14.48 29.33
C SER A 139 38.46 -15.08 30.74
N GLY A 140 37.55 -14.74 31.66
CA GLY A 140 37.49 -15.31 33.00
C GLY A 140 37.22 -16.81 32.97
N VAL A 141 36.17 -17.23 32.25
CA VAL A 141 35.84 -18.65 32.05
C VAL A 141 37.00 -19.42 31.41
N LYS A 142 37.70 -18.82 30.44
CA LYS A 142 38.89 -19.43 29.84
C LYS A 142 40.00 -19.65 30.87
N SER A 143 40.28 -18.64 31.70
CA SER A 143 41.27 -18.72 32.79
C SER A 143 40.90 -19.80 33.82
N ASP A 144 39.63 -19.84 34.24
CA ASP A 144 39.14 -20.82 35.20
C ASP A 144 39.20 -22.25 34.63
N LEU A 145 38.93 -22.42 33.34
CA LEU A 145 39.06 -23.69 32.64
C LEU A 145 40.51 -24.15 32.57
N ASP A 146 41.44 -23.24 32.26
CA ASP A 146 42.88 -23.55 32.23
C ASP A 146 43.41 -23.90 33.64
N ALA A 147 42.97 -23.17 34.68
CA ALA A 147 43.28 -23.49 36.08
C ALA A 147 42.71 -24.86 36.49
N THR A 148 41.45 -25.15 36.14
CA THR A 148 40.81 -26.44 36.40
C THR A 148 41.54 -27.57 35.70
N LYS A 149 41.96 -27.38 34.45
CA LYS A 149 42.76 -28.35 33.69
C LYS A 149 44.11 -28.61 34.37
N GLY A 150 44.78 -27.57 34.86
CA GLY A 150 46.01 -27.71 35.64
C GLY A 150 45.80 -28.53 36.92
N SER A 151 44.76 -28.19 37.69
CA SER A 151 44.38 -28.93 38.90
C SER A 151 44.06 -30.40 38.60
N LEU A 152 43.36 -30.71 37.51
CA LEU A 152 43.09 -32.07 37.09
C LEU A 152 44.36 -32.82 36.67
N GLN A 153 45.31 -32.16 36.01
CA GLN A 153 46.60 -32.77 35.65
C GLN A 153 47.45 -33.08 36.89
N MET A 154 47.49 -32.17 37.86
CA MET A 154 48.17 -32.37 39.14
C MET A 154 47.52 -33.50 39.93
N ALA A 155 46.18 -33.48 40.08
CA ALA A 155 45.43 -34.54 40.74
C ALA A 155 45.65 -35.90 40.06
N ARG A 156 45.68 -35.95 38.72
CA ARG A 156 45.99 -37.18 37.98
C ARG A 156 47.42 -37.67 38.21
N GLY A 157 48.38 -36.75 38.33
CA GLY A 157 49.79 -37.07 38.64
C GLY A 157 49.96 -37.62 40.05
N GLU A 158 49.39 -36.93 41.05
CA GLU A 158 49.47 -37.35 42.45
C GLU A 158 48.74 -38.69 42.67
N LEU A 159 47.50 -38.82 42.20
CA LEU A 159 46.74 -40.08 42.30
C LEU A 159 47.38 -41.22 41.48
N GLY A 160 48.05 -40.91 40.37
CA GLY A 160 48.76 -41.90 39.55
C GLY A 160 50.00 -42.50 40.20
N THR A 161 50.53 -41.87 41.27
CA THR A 161 51.73 -42.32 41.99
C THR A 161 51.45 -42.96 43.35
N LEU A 162 50.21 -42.95 43.82
CA LEU A 162 49.82 -43.59 45.08
C LEU A 162 49.71 -45.12 44.88
N ILE A 163 50.58 -45.87 45.57
CA ILE A 163 50.40 -47.31 45.80
C ILE A 163 49.22 -47.44 46.76
N ALA A 164 48.10 -48.03 46.31
CA ALA A 164 46.90 -48.18 47.13
C ALA A 164 47.21 -48.82 48.48
N ARG A 165 46.80 -48.17 49.57
CA ARG A 165 47.05 -48.61 50.95
C ARG A 165 45.84 -49.27 51.60
N ASN A 166 44.67 -49.14 51.02
CA ASN A 166 43.42 -49.74 51.50
C ASN A 166 42.60 -50.33 50.33
N HIS A 167 41.60 -51.14 50.67
CA HIS A 167 40.73 -51.84 49.73
C HIS A 167 39.92 -50.88 48.83
N GLU A 168 39.46 -49.76 49.38
CA GLU A 168 38.65 -48.76 48.66
C GLU A 168 39.44 -48.06 47.52
N GLU A 169 40.72 -47.79 47.76
CA GLU A 169 41.64 -47.23 46.75
C GLU A 169 41.95 -48.23 45.62
N ILE A 170 42.01 -49.53 45.93
CA ILE A 170 42.18 -50.60 44.92
C ILE A 170 40.96 -50.65 43.99
N ASP A 171 39.75 -50.53 44.53
CA ASP A 171 38.52 -50.51 43.74
C ASP A 171 38.45 -49.29 42.80
N GLN A 172 38.97 -48.14 43.22
CA GLN A 172 39.07 -46.95 42.38
C GLN A 172 40.08 -47.15 41.23
N LEU A 173 41.23 -47.77 41.51
CA LEU A 173 42.22 -48.09 40.48
C LEU A 173 41.71 -49.15 39.49
N ARG A 174 40.91 -50.13 39.95
CA ARG A 174 40.24 -51.11 39.07
C ARG A 174 39.28 -50.43 38.10
N ARG A 175 38.55 -49.39 38.53
CA ARG A 175 37.68 -48.59 37.65
C ARG A 175 38.45 -47.78 36.59
N MET A 176 39.72 -47.46 36.84
CA MET A 176 40.59 -46.72 35.91
C MET A 176 41.25 -47.60 34.84
N GLY A 177 41.09 -48.94 34.90
CA GLY A 177 41.15 -49.84 33.75
C GLY A 177 42.51 -50.08 33.08
N GLN A 178 43.64 -49.72 33.70
CA GLN A 178 44.97 -49.86 33.07
C GLN A 178 45.87 -50.93 33.71
N ARG A 179 45.46 -51.57 34.81
CA ARG A 179 46.27 -52.58 35.54
C ARG A 179 45.39 -53.62 36.24
N ASP A 180 45.85 -54.87 36.26
CA ASP A 180 45.21 -55.97 36.99
C ASP A 180 45.73 -56.02 38.43
N TYR A 181 44.83 -55.83 39.41
CA TYR A 181 45.14 -55.84 40.83
C TYR A 181 44.61 -57.12 41.49
N PHE A 182 45.46 -57.76 42.29
CA PHE A 182 45.15 -58.99 43.03
C PHE A 182 45.46 -58.81 44.52
N GLU A 183 44.54 -59.27 45.37
CA GLU A 183 44.69 -59.23 46.82
C GLU A 183 45.12 -60.61 47.36
N PHE A 184 46.04 -60.61 48.31
CA PHE A 184 46.58 -61.83 48.92
C PHE A 184 47.05 -61.55 50.36
N THR A 185 47.11 -62.61 51.18
CA THR A 185 47.43 -62.50 52.62
C THR A 185 48.45 -63.57 53.00
N LEU A 186 49.60 -63.14 53.50
CA LEU A 186 50.67 -64.01 53.98
C LEU A 186 50.74 -63.92 55.50
N ASP A 187 50.18 -64.92 56.17
CA ASP A 187 49.97 -64.94 57.62
C ASP A 187 51.25 -65.25 58.42
N ARG A 188 52.16 -66.04 57.84
CA ARG A 188 53.37 -66.52 58.53
C ARG A 188 54.61 -66.49 57.65
N LYS A 189 55.78 -66.44 58.27
CA LYS A 189 57.06 -66.60 57.59
C LYS A 189 57.12 -67.95 56.87
N GLY A 190 57.51 -67.95 55.60
CA GLY A 190 57.54 -69.13 54.73
C GLY A 190 56.20 -69.47 54.08
N SER A 191 55.13 -68.72 54.38
CA SER A 191 53.85 -68.89 53.67
C SER A 191 54.02 -68.48 52.20
N ARG A 192 53.48 -69.31 51.30
CA ARG A 192 53.46 -69.10 49.86
C ARG A 192 52.02 -69.02 49.39
N GLN A 193 51.71 -68.02 48.56
CA GLN A 193 50.41 -67.88 47.92
C GLN A 193 50.58 -67.62 46.43
N LYS A 194 49.81 -68.30 45.60
CA LYS A 194 49.74 -68.04 44.16
C LYS A 194 48.80 -66.88 43.90
N VAL A 195 49.27 -65.87 43.16
CA VAL A 195 48.56 -64.63 42.89
C VAL A 195 48.67 -64.34 41.38
N GLY A 196 47.60 -64.61 40.63
CA GLY A 196 47.64 -64.59 39.18
C GLY A 196 48.61 -65.64 38.61
N ASN A 197 49.57 -65.20 37.79
CA ASN A 197 50.63 -66.03 37.20
C ASN A 197 51.92 -66.08 38.03
N LEU A 198 51.98 -65.41 39.19
CA LEU A 198 53.17 -65.39 40.06
C LEU A 198 52.90 -66.11 41.38
N VAL A 199 53.96 -66.56 42.05
CA VAL A 199 53.89 -67.06 43.44
C VAL A 199 54.63 -66.10 44.36
N VAL A 200 54.01 -65.75 45.48
CA VAL A 200 54.55 -64.79 46.44
C VAL A 200 54.83 -65.50 47.76
N GLU A 201 56.03 -65.31 48.33
CA GLU A 201 56.47 -65.91 49.59
C GLU A 201 56.94 -64.86 50.59
N LEU A 202 56.49 -64.97 51.85
CA LEU A 202 56.97 -64.11 52.93
C LEU A 202 58.26 -64.67 53.54
N LEU A 203 59.42 -64.08 53.21
CA LEU A 203 60.71 -64.52 53.74
C LEU A 203 60.99 -64.00 55.16
N LYS A 204 60.62 -62.75 55.43
CA LYS A 204 60.84 -62.12 56.73
C LYS A 204 59.75 -61.10 56.99
N SER A 205 59.29 -61.02 58.22
CA SER A 205 58.46 -59.92 58.69
C SER A 205 58.99 -59.40 60.03
N ASN A 206 59.04 -58.08 60.18
CA ASN A 206 59.33 -57.39 61.42
C ASN A 206 58.23 -56.35 61.65
N PRO A 207 57.14 -56.72 62.33
CA PRO A 207 56.00 -55.82 62.54
C PRO A 207 56.37 -54.60 63.38
N LYS A 208 57.35 -54.71 64.30
CA LYS A 208 57.78 -53.57 65.13
C LYS A 208 58.51 -52.49 64.32
N ARG A 209 59.07 -52.83 63.15
CA ARG A 209 59.79 -51.90 62.28
C ARG A 209 59.08 -51.68 60.94
N ASN A 210 57.87 -52.21 60.75
CA ASN A 210 57.14 -52.19 59.48
C ASN A 210 58.00 -52.65 58.28
N GLN A 211 58.87 -53.62 58.50
CA GLN A 211 59.75 -54.17 57.47
C GLN A 211 59.31 -55.58 57.13
N PHE A 212 59.26 -55.88 55.84
CA PHE A 212 59.03 -57.23 55.36
C PHE A 212 59.94 -57.51 54.18
N THR A 213 60.18 -58.79 53.92
CA THR A 213 60.95 -59.24 52.77
C THR A 213 60.13 -60.32 52.10
N VAL A 214 59.83 -60.12 50.83
CA VAL A 214 59.01 -61.01 50.01
C VAL A 214 59.83 -61.52 48.84
N ALA A 215 59.70 -62.81 48.54
CA ALA A 215 60.16 -63.37 47.27
C ALA A 215 58.98 -63.50 46.30
N LEU A 216 59.21 -63.07 45.06
CA LEU A 216 58.31 -63.31 43.94
C LEU A 216 58.95 -64.36 43.03
N TYR A 217 58.18 -65.38 42.70
CA TYR A 217 58.54 -66.40 41.74
C TYR A 217 57.71 -66.20 40.48
N VAL A 218 58.40 -66.02 39.36
CA VAL A 218 57.81 -65.75 38.05
C VAL A 218 58.47 -66.70 37.07
N ASP A 219 57.74 -67.72 36.64
CA ASP A 219 58.26 -68.81 35.82
C ASP A 219 59.56 -69.40 36.43
N ASP A 220 60.72 -69.11 35.84
CA ASP A 220 62.04 -69.60 36.27
C ASP A 220 62.84 -68.58 37.11
N MET A 221 62.30 -67.38 37.35
CA MET A 221 62.99 -66.30 38.05
C MET A 221 62.48 -66.13 39.49
N ARG A 222 63.42 -65.93 40.41
CA ARG A 222 63.13 -65.50 41.80
C ARG A 222 63.64 -64.08 42.01
N LEU A 223 62.72 -63.17 42.34
CA LEU A 223 63.01 -61.79 42.70
C LEU A 223 62.77 -61.57 44.19
N GLU A 224 63.74 -60.98 44.90
CA GLU A 224 63.57 -60.59 46.30
C GLU A 224 63.29 -59.09 46.41
N LYS A 225 62.22 -58.75 47.15
CA LYS A 225 61.86 -57.38 47.49
C LYS A 225 61.94 -57.19 49.00
N LYS A 226 62.75 -56.22 49.43
CA LYS A 226 62.91 -55.79 50.83
C LYS A 226 62.22 -54.45 51.04
#